data_AF-A0AAV3WZI3-F1
#
_entry.id   AF-A0AAV3WZI3-F1
#
_cell.length_a   1.000
_cell.length_b   1.000
_cell.length_c   1.000
_cell.angle_alpha   90.00
_cell.angle_beta   90.00
_cell.angle_gamma   90.00
#
_symmetry.space_group_name_H-M   'P 1'
#
loop_
_entity.id
_entity.type
_entity.pdbx_description
1 polymer ?
#
loop_
_entity_poly.entity_id
_entity_poly.type
_entity_poly.pdbx_seq_one_letter_code
_entity_poly.pdbx_strand_id
1 'polypeptide(L)'
;MGCLVSRCTIELSGGHEFVDKLVMAGPPNNGSTLATLGRGIVYLLTVLIHRASVIPPLGAFNLLLEQLSQEGVGSIDLTVNSPILDKLNALKEPSNVPYLVLAGENRLSEAEHNRLNRLAQKVLDETLDNLFGEQNDIAVGLSSMRSVRGGAYPNLTER
;
A
#
# COMPACT_ATOMS: atom_id res chain seq x y z
N MET A 1 4.20 -3.70 3.58
CA MET A 1 5.42 -4.54 3.52
C MET A 1 5.26 -5.85 4.28
N GLY A 2 4.92 -5.85 5.57
CA GLY A 2 4.82 -7.09 6.38
C GLY A 2 3.96 -8.20 5.74
N CYS A 3 2.83 -7.82 5.12
CA CYS A 3 1.97 -8.77 4.39
C CYS A 3 2.71 -9.51 3.26
N LEU A 4 3.57 -8.82 2.50
CA LEU A 4 4.36 -9.43 1.42
C LEU A 4 5.44 -10.36 1.98
N VAL A 5 6.11 -9.97 3.06
CA VAL A 5 7.09 -10.83 3.75
C VAL A 5 6.42 -12.12 4.21
N SER A 6 5.26 -12.01 4.87
CA SER A 6 4.50 -13.18 5.31
C SER A 6 4.09 -14.08 4.15
N ARG A 7 3.63 -13.51 3.03
CA ARG A 7 3.35 -14.27 1.80
C ARG A 7 4.59 -14.96 1.25
N CYS A 8 5.74 -14.31 1.22
CA CYS A 8 7.00 -14.92 0.78
C CYS A 8 7.39 -16.11 1.67
N THR A 9 7.23 -15.98 2.99
CA THR A 9 7.48 -17.08 3.93
C THR A 9 6.56 -18.26 3.62
N ILE A 10 5.26 -18.02 3.49
CA ILE A 10 4.26 -19.08 3.30
C ILE A 10 4.37 -19.73 1.92
N GLU A 11 4.42 -18.92 0.87
CA GLU A 11 4.24 -19.35 -0.52
C GLU A 11 5.56 -19.71 -1.23
N LEU A 12 6.68 -19.11 -0.82
CA LEU A 12 7.98 -19.33 -1.46
C LEU A 12 8.98 -20.09 -0.58
N SER A 13 8.79 -20.09 0.74
CA SER A 13 9.79 -20.61 1.71
C SER A 13 9.28 -21.80 2.55
N GLY A 14 8.17 -22.42 2.16
CA GLY A 14 7.64 -23.60 2.87
C GLY A 14 6.86 -23.28 4.15
N GLY A 15 6.55 -22.00 4.43
CA GLY A 15 5.85 -21.60 5.65
C GLY A 15 4.44 -22.17 5.81
N HIS A 16 3.85 -22.69 4.74
CA HIS A 16 2.57 -23.39 4.79
C HIS A 16 2.58 -24.64 5.69
N GLU A 17 3.74 -25.20 6.05
CA GLU A 17 3.84 -26.35 6.96
C GLU A 17 3.55 -25.99 8.43
N PHE A 18 3.73 -24.73 8.82
CA PHE A 18 3.65 -24.30 10.23
C PHE A 18 2.81 -23.04 10.46
N VAL A 19 2.28 -22.41 9.41
CA VAL A 19 1.39 -21.27 9.51
C VAL A 19 -0.06 -21.73 9.38
N ASP A 20 -0.84 -21.58 10.43
CA ASP A 20 -2.26 -21.94 10.40
C ASP A 20 -3.11 -20.96 9.57
N LYS A 21 -2.86 -19.64 9.72
CA LYS A 21 -3.62 -18.56 9.07
C LYS A 21 -2.77 -17.32 8.91
N LEU A 22 -3.09 -16.50 7.89
CA LEU A 22 -2.51 -15.17 7.72
C LEU A 22 -3.59 -14.09 7.77
N VAL A 23 -3.43 -13.09 8.65
CA VAL A 23 -4.25 -11.87 8.67
C VAL A 23 -3.44 -10.72 8.09
N MET A 24 -3.99 -10.03 7.10
CA MET A 24 -3.34 -8.93 6.41
C MET A 24 -4.17 -7.65 6.53
N ALA A 25 -3.56 -6.57 7.02
CA ALA A 25 -4.18 -5.25 7.04
C ALA A 25 -3.52 -4.36 5.97
N GLY A 26 -4.33 -3.75 5.09
CA GLY A 26 -3.85 -2.94 3.98
C GLY A 26 -2.78 -3.60 3.09
N PRO A 27 -2.93 -4.88 2.66
CA PRO A 27 -1.86 -5.56 1.92
C PRO A 27 -1.72 -5.02 0.49
N PRO A 28 -0.51 -4.69 0.01
CA PRO A 28 -0.28 -4.32 -1.39
C PRO A 28 -0.13 -5.57 -2.27
N ASN A 29 -1.15 -6.42 -2.37
CA ASN A 29 -1.01 -7.72 -3.05
C ASN A 29 -0.79 -7.62 -4.57
N ASN A 30 -1.13 -6.49 -5.17
CA ASN A 30 -0.77 -6.13 -6.55
C ASN A 30 0.08 -4.85 -6.61
N GLY A 31 0.79 -4.57 -5.52
CA GLY A 31 1.61 -3.37 -5.36
C GLY A 31 0.81 -2.16 -4.87
N SER A 32 1.52 -1.04 -4.79
CA SER A 32 0.98 0.23 -4.32
C SER A 32 1.34 1.31 -5.35
N THR A 33 0.35 2.09 -5.76
CA THR A 33 0.57 3.31 -6.56
C THR A 33 1.47 4.30 -5.82
N LEU A 34 1.43 4.30 -4.48
CA LEU A 34 2.26 5.13 -3.63
C LEU A 34 3.75 4.78 -3.71
N ALA A 35 4.10 3.52 -4.00
CA ALA A 35 5.49 3.11 -4.19
C ALA A 35 6.07 3.53 -5.54
N THR A 36 5.21 3.81 -6.54
CA THR A 36 5.60 4.29 -7.86
C THR A 36 5.80 5.82 -7.89
N LEU A 37 5.30 6.52 -6.87
CA LEU A 37 5.31 7.98 -6.78
C LEU A 37 6.54 8.44 -6.00
N GLY A 38 7.36 9.30 -6.62
CA GLY A 38 8.63 9.78 -6.05
C GLY A 38 8.48 10.65 -4.79
N ARG A 39 9.55 11.39 -4.45
CA ARG A 39 9.71 12.11 -3.17
C ARG A 39 8.53 12.99 -2.72
N GLY A 40 7.72 13.54 -3.63
CA GLY A 40 6.57 14.40 -3.30
C GLY A 40 5.43 13.67 -2.55
N ILE A 41 5.34 12.34 -2.67
CA ILE A 41 4.27 11.56 -2.04
C ILE A 41 4.44 11.50 -0.51
N VAL A 42 5.68 11.56 -0.03
CA VAL A 42 6.02 11.61 1.41
C VAL A 42 5.48 12.89 2.04
N TYR A 43 5.53 14.01 1.30
CA TYR A 43 4.96 15.27 1.76
C TYR A 43 3.43 15.21 1.82
N LEU A 44 2.78 14.65 0.80
CA LEU A 44 1.32 14.42 0.79
C LEU A 44 0.90 13.55 1.99
N LEU A 45 1.59 12.43 2.20
CA LEU A 45 1.37 11.52 3.33
C LEU A 45 1.56 12.21 4.67
N THR A 46 2.60 13.03 4.82
CA THR A 46 2.88 13.71 6.09
C THR A 46 1.74 14.65 6.47
N VAL A 47 1.22 15.41 5.51
CA VAL A 47 0.06 16.30 5.73
C VAL A 47 -1.20 15.49 6.05
N LEU A 48 -1.36 14.33 5.42
CA LEU A 48 -2.54 13.49 5.59
C LEU A 48 -2.55 12.78 6.96
N ILE A 49 -1.41 12.22 7.38
CA ILE A 49 -1.23 11.57 8.69
C ILE A 49 -1.42 12.59 9.82
N HIS A 50 -0.84 13.79 9.67
CA HIS A 50 -0.93 14.80 10.73
C HIS A 50 -2.26 15.54 10.76
N ARG A 51 -3.12 15.42 9.74
CA ARG A 51 -4.37 16.20 9.54
C ARG A 51 -4.22 17.71 9.77
N ALA A 52 -2.99 18.19 9.87
CA ALA A 52 -2.62 19.50 10.34
C ALA A 52 -1.75 20.16 9.27
N SER A 53 -1.97 21.46 9.10
CA SER A 53 -1.28 22.35 8.17
C SER A 53 0.17 22.64 8.59
N VAL A 54 0.92 21.64 9.03
CA VAL A 54 2.31 21.85 9.44
C VAL A 54 3.17 21.67 8.21
N ILE A 55 3.59 22.78 7.63
CA ILE A 55 4.71 22.83 6.70
C ILE A 55 5.95 22.59 7.59
N PRO A 56 6.60 21.42 7.53
CA PRO A 56 7.81 21.22 8.30
C PRO A 56 8.90 22.13 7.72
N PRO A 57 9.80 22.68 8.56
CA PRO A 57 10.91 23.49 8.07
C PRO A 57 11.73 22.65 7.08
N LEU A 58 11.85 23.16 5.83
CA LEU A 58 12.43 22.48 4.66
C LEU A 58 13.76 21.74 4.94
N GLY A 59 14.56 22.23 5.90
CA GLY A 59 15.85 21.64 6.28
C GLY A 59 15.77 20.30 7.02
N ALA A 60 14.77 20.07 7.89
CA ALA A 60 14.61 18.81 8.60
C ALA A 60 13.98 17.72 7.72
N PHE A 61 13.18 18.14 6.73
CA PHE A 61 12.48 17.25 5.82
C PHE A 61 13.43 16.63 4.78
N ASN A 62 14.43 17.38 4.31
CA ASN A 62 15.45 16.88 3.38
C ASN A 62 16.31 15.76 4.00
N LEU A 63 16.65 15.86 5.29
CA LEU A 63 17.39 14.81 6.01
C LEU A 63 16.55 13.53 6.19
N LEU A 64 15.27 13.67 6.57
CA LEU A 64 14.35 12.54 6.67
C LEU A 64 14.10 11.90 5.29
N LEU A 65 13.97 12.71 4.23
CA LEU A 65 13.82 12.25 2.85
C LEU A 65 15.08 11.54 2.34
N GLU A 66 16.27 12.05 2.64
CA GLU A 66 17.52 11.39 2.28
C GLU A 66 17.63 10.03 2.98
N GLN A 67 17.33 9.97 4.29
CA GLN A 67 17.33 8.71 5.05
C GLN A 67 16.30 7.71 4.51
N LEU A 68 15.05 8.13 4.28
CA LEU A 68 14.00 7.27 3.71
C LEU A 68 14.33 6.80 2.28
N SER A 69 15.01 7.64 1.49
CA SER A 69 15.41 7.29 0.12
C SER A 69 16.63 6.35 0.06
N GLN A 70 17.57 6.47 1.01
CA GLN A 70 18.76 5.61 1.08
C GLN A 70 18.44 4.24 1.70
N GLU A 71 17.43 4.16 2.58
CA GLU A 71 16.91 2.89 3.12
C GLU A 71 15.88 2.21 2.18
N GLY A 72 15.59 2.81 1.01
CA GLY A 72 14.54 2.45 0.06
C GLY A 72 14.68 1.10 -0.68
N VAL A 73 15.48 0.17 -0.15
CA VAL A 73 15.58 -1.20 -0.68
C VAL A 73 14.22 -1.92 -0.59
N GLY A 74 13.36 -1.54 0.37
CA GLY A 74 12.00 -2.06 0.51
C GLY A 74 10.93 -1.34 -0.34
N SER A 75 11.25 -0.19 -0.93
CA SER A 75 10.30 0.57 -1.77
C SER A 75 10.12 -0.08 -3.15
N ILE A 76 11.16 -0.73 -3.68
CA ILE A 76 11.13 -1.46 -4.95
C ILE A 76 10.19 -2.68 -4.86
N ASP A 77 10.13 -3.36 -3.72
CA ASP A 77 9.25 -4.52 -3.55
C ASP A 77 7.76 -4.14 -3.48
N LEU A 78 7.46 -2.87 -3.17
CA LEU A 78 6.10 -2.33 -3.08
C LEU A 78 5.58 -1.75 -4.41
N THR A 79 6.46 -1.53 -5.40
CA THR A 79 6.03 -0.98 -6.69
C THR A 79 5.10 -1.94 -7.38
N VAL A 80 4.15 -1.39 -8.13
CA VAL A 80 3.37 -2.18 -9.10
C VAL A 80 4.37 -2.89 -10.04
N ASN A 81 4.22 -4.20 -10.22
CA ASN A 81 5.11 -5.08 -11.01
C ASN A 81 6.52 -5.30 -10.42
N SER A 82 6.65 -5.33 -9.09
CA SER A 82 7.91 -5.78 -8.49
C SER A 82 8.18 -7.27 -8.79
N PRO A 83 9.45 -7.70 -8.97
CA PRO A 83 9.76 -9.11 -9.28
C PRO A 83 9.23 -10.09 -8.22
N ILE A 84 9.07 -9.64 -6.97
CA ILE A 84 8.51 -10.46 -5.91
C ILE A 84 6.99 -10.62 -6.03
N LEU A 85 6.28 -9.55 -6.42
CA LEU A 85 4.84 -9.60 -6.69
C LEU A 85 4.54 -10.46 -7.91
N ASP A 86 5.33 -10.36 -8.97
CA ASP A 86 5.20 -11.21 -10.15
C ASP A 86 5.36 -12.69 -9.78
N LYS A 87 6.39 -13.02 -9.01
CA LYS A 87 6.60 -14.39 -8.52
C LYS A 87 5.42 -14.87 -7.66
N LEU A 88 5.02 -14.07 -6.67
CA LEU A 88 3.92 -14.40 -5.77
C LEU A 88 2.59 -14.54 -6.51
N ASN A 89 2.32 -13.72 -7.53
CA ASN A 89 1.04 -13.74 -8.23
C ASN A 89 1.02 -14.77 -9.39
N ALA A 90 2.18 -15.25 -9.84
CA ALA A 90 2.31 -16.25 -10.90
C ALA A 90 2.31 -17.72 -10.43
N LEU A 91 2.46 -18.01 -9.12
CA LEU A 91 2.39 -19.40 -8.64
C LEU A 91 1.04 -20.01 -9.00
N LYS A 92 0.98 -21.31 -9.33
CA LYS A 92 -0.27 -21.95 -9.79
C LYS A 92 -0.98 -22.72 -8.69
N GLU A 93 -0.23 -23.20 -7.71
CA GLU A 93 -0.76 -24.02 -6.62
C GLU A 93 -1.39 -23.12 -5.55
N PRO A 94 -2.61 -23.41 -5.08
CA PRO A 94 -3.20 -22.67 -3.97
C PRO A 94 -2.42 -22.93 -2.69
N SER A 95 -2.23 -21.90 -1.87
CA SER A 95 -1.73 -22.10 -0.50
C SER A 95 -2.81 -22.79 0.34
N ASN A 96 -2.43 -23.78 1.13
CA ASN A 96 -3.33 -24.43 2.08
C ASN A 96 -3.64 -23.54 3.31
N VAL A 97 -2.99 -22.39 3.41
CA VAL A 97 -3.16 -21.43 4.50
C VAL A 97 -4.29 -20.43 4.17
N PRO A 98 -5.34 -20.33 4.99
CA PRO A 98 -6.40 -19.33 4.80
C PRO A 98 -5.89 -17.91 5.03
N TYR A 99 -6.21 -16.99 4.10
CA TYR A 99 -5.85 -15.58 4.19
C TYR A 99 -7.08 -14.72 4.50
N LEU A 100 -6.99 -13.94 5.58
CA LEU A 100 -7.95 -12.91 5.94
C LEU A 100 -7.36 -11.54 5.56
N VAL A 101 -8.15 -10.71 4.88
CA VAL A 101 -7.72 -9.34 4.56
C VAL A 101 -8.67 -8.33 5.12
N LEU A 102 -8.11 -7.41 5.88
CA LEU A 102 -8.72 -6.17 6.30
C LEU A 102 -8.34 -5.09 5.27
N ALA A 103 -9.27 -4.84 4.35
CA ALA A 103 -9.12 -3.81 3.33
C ALA A 103 -9.75 -2.50 3.83
N GLY A 104 -8.92 -1.45 3.95
CA GLY A 104 -9.36 -0.13 4.40
C GLY A 104 -9.92 0.71 3.26
N GLU A 105 -10.90 1.55 3.58
CA GLU A 105 -11.39 2.60 2.69
C GLU A 105 -11.15 3.95 3.36
N ASN A 106 -10.47 4.85 2.66
CA ASN A 106 -10.43 6.24 3.08
C ASN A 106 -11.70 6.97 2.62
N ARG A 107 -12.54 7.37 3.58
CA ARG A 107 -13.73 8.17 3.34
C ARG A 107 -13.45 9.61 3.74
N LEU A 108 -12.97 10.38 2.77
CA LEU A 108 -12.73 11.81 2.92
C LEU A 108 -14.03 12.59 2.75
N SER A 109 -14.22 13.65 3.52
CA SER A 109 -15.25 14.65 3.20
C SER A 109 -14.89 15.39 1.91
N GLU A 110 -15.90 15.96 1.22
CA GLU A 110 -15.70 16.81 0.04
C GLU A 110 -14.67 17.93 0.27
N ALA A 111 -14.70 18.55 1.46
CA ALA A 111 -13.76 19.61 1.83
C ALA A 111 -12.32 19.10 1.95
N GLU A 112 -12.13 17.91 2.52
CA GLU A 112 -10.81 17.28 2.66
C GLU A 112 -10.27 16.80 1.32
N HIS A 113 -11.13 16.17 0.49
CA HIS A 113 -10.77 15.72 -0.85
C HIS A 113 -10.29 16.89 -1.71
N ASN A 114 -11.03 18.01 -1.75
CA ASN A 114 -10.63 19.21 -2.48
C ASN A 114 -9.32 19.82 -1.96
N ARG A 115 -9.13 19.84 -0.63
CA ARG A 115 -7.90 20.35 -0.02
C ARG A 115 -6.68 19.50 -0.41
N LEU A 116 -6.82 18.17 -0.37
CA LEU A 116 -5.76 17.23 -0.69
C LEU A 116 -5.49 17.20 -2.20
N ASN A 117 -6.51 17.30 -3.06
CA ASN A 117 -6.33 17.46 -4.51
C ASN A 117 -5.48 18.69 -4.84
N ARG A 118 -5.77 19.82 -4.22
CA ARG A 118 -4.97 21.04 -4.41
C ARG A 118 -3.53 20.88 -3.92
N LEU A 119 -3.30 20.07 -2.89
CA LEU A 119 -1.96 19.76 -2.40
C LEU A 119 -1.21 18.84 -3.37
N ALA A 120 -1.87 17.78 -3.83
CA ALA A 120 -1.36 16.85 -4.83
C ALA A 120 -0.94 17.60 -6.10
N GLN A 121 -1.81 18.46 -6.64
CA GLN A 121 -1.48 19.26 -7.82
C GLN A 121 -0.25 20.15 -7.61
N LYS A 122 -0.09 20.73 -6.41
CA LYS A 122 1.07 21.61 -6.13
C LYS A 122 2.39 20.88 -5.96
N VAL A 123 2.35 19.64 -5.48
CA VAL A 123 3.54 18.90 -5.01
C VAL A 123 3.94 17.80 -5.99
N LEU A 124 2.96 17.25 -6.70
CA LEU A 124 3.08 16.09 -7.57
C LEU A 124 2.69 16.40 -9.03
N ASP A 125 2.16 17.61 -9.30
CA ASP A 125 1.59 17.99 -10.60
C ASP A 125 0.48 17.03 -11.09
N GLU A 126 -0.20 16.38 -10.14
CA GLU A 126 -1.21 15.35 -10.38
C GLU A 126 -2.43 15.51 -9.47
N THR A 127 -3.57 14.94 -9.85
CA THR A 127 -4.78 14.87 -9.01
C THR A 127 -4.81 13.57 -8.20
N LEU A 128 -5.50 13.56 -7.05
CA LEU A 128 -5.69 12.32 -6.28
C LEU A 128 -6.41 11.25 -7.11
N ASP A 129 -7.34 11.67 -7.97
CA ASP A 129 -8.07 10.74 -8.84
C ASP A 129 -7.13 10.08 -9.84
N ASN A 130 -6.13 10.79 -10.37
CA ASN A 130 -5.11 10.20 -11.24
C ASN A 130 -4.10 9.35 -10.46
N LEU A 131 -3.70 9.79 -9.27
CA LEU A 131 -2.71 9.10 -8.44
C LEU A 131 -3.24 7.78 -7.87
N PHE A 132 -4.51 7.77 -7.47
CA PHE A 132 -5.11 6.63 -6.81
C PHE A 132 -6.03 5.84 -7.72
N GLY A 133 -6.70 6.47 -8.71
CA GLY A 133 -7.51 5.81 -9.75
C GLY A 133 -8.72 5.02 -9.27
N GLU A 134 -8.79 4.74 -7.96
CA GLU A 134 -9.75 3.88 -7.29
C GLU A 134 -9.82 4.21 -5.79
N GLN A 135 -10.79 3.60 -5.11
CA GLN A 135 -10.88 3.64 -3.66
C GLN A 135 -9.62 3.02 -3.04
N ASN A 136 -9.10 3.61 -1.96
CA ASN A 136 -7.80 3.27 -1.39
C ASN A 136 -7.76 3.60 0.10
N ASP A 137 -6.76 3.10 0.81
CA ASP A 137 -6.47 3.46 2.21
C ASP A 137 -5.38 4.54 2.33
N ILE A 138 -5.21 5.37 1.30
CA ILE A 138 -4.13 6.35 1.08
C ILE A 138 -2.82 5.72 0.59
N ALA A 139 -2.49 4.51 1.05
CA ALA A 139 -1.22 3.86 0.69
C ALA A 139 -1.39 2.81 -0.39
N VAL A 140 -2.50 2.09 -0.39
CA VAL A 140 -2.75 0.95 -1.26
C VAL A 140 -4.16 1.05 -1.83
N GLY A 141 -4.31 0.72 -3.11
CA GLY A 141 -5.62 0.63 -3.76
C GLY A 141 -6.44 -0.53 -3.24
N LEU A 142 -7.76 -0.37 -3.19
CA LEU A 142 -8.70 -1.38 -2.70
C LEU A 142 -8.67 -2.64 -3.57
N SER A 143 -8.53 -2.50 -4.90
CA SER A 143 -8.32 -3.63 -5.80
C SER A 143 -7.05 -4.40 -5.44
N SER A 144 -5.94 -3.70 -5.17
CA SER A 144 -4.68 -4.30 -4.75
C SER A 144 -4.82 -5.04 -3.41
N MET A 145 -5.50 -4.45 -2.42
CA MET A 145 -5.76 -5.16 -1.14
C MET A 145 -6.54 -6.46 -1.34
N ARG A 146 -7.54 -6.44 -2.19
CA ARG A 146 -8.42 -7.58 -2.48
C ARG A 146 -7.83 -8.60 -3.46
N SER A 147 -6.64 -8.34 -4.00
CA SER A 147 -6.01 -9.20 -5.00
C SER A 147 -5.09 -10.28 -4.41
N VAL A 148 -5.64 -11.26 -3.70
CA VAL A 148 -4.90 -12.49 -3.33
C VAL A 148 -5.22 -13.57 -4.36
N ARG A 149 -4.18 -14.21 -4.87
CA ARG A 149 -4.29 -15.34 -5.79
C ARG A 149 -5.18 -16.43 -5.19
N GLY A 150 -6.34 -16.67 -5.82
CA GLY A 150 -7.30 -17.67 -5.34
C GLY A 150 -7.81 -17.42 -3.93
N GLY A 151 -7.72 -16.18 -3.43
CA GLY A 151 -8.05 -15.83 -2.06
C GLY A 151 -9.51 -16.15 -1.77
N ALA A 152 -9.73 -17.16 -0.92
CA ALA A 152 -10.95 -17.29 -0.15
C ALA A 152 -10.87 -16.29 1.00
N TYR A 153 -10.96 -15.00 0.68
CA TYR A 153 -11.33 -14.00 1.66
C TYR A 153 -12.65 -14.47 2.25
N PRO A 154 -12.83 -14.52 3.58
CA PRO A 154 -14.15 -14.82 4.09
C PRO A 154 -15.08 -13.74 3.54
N ASN A 155 -16.04 -14.19 2.72
CA ASN A 155 -17.19 -13.39 2.33
C ASN A 155 -18.01 -13.28 3.61
N LEU A 156 -17.63 -12.34 4.48
CA LEU A 156 -18.38 -11.99 5.67
C LEU A 156 -19.63 -11.27 5.18
N THR A 157 -20.57 -12.04 4.62
CA THR A 157 -21.93 -11.55 4.40
C THR A 157 -22.45 -11.12 5.77
N GLU A 158 -22.71 -9.82 5.88
CA GLU A 158 -23.37 -9.23 7.03
C GLU A 158 -24.66 -10.02 7.32
N ARG A 159 -24.83 -10.42 8.58
CA ARG A 159 -26.11 -10.92 9.09
C ARG A 159 -26.95 -9.74 9.54
#